data_AF-A0AAD5QYR6-F1
#
_entry.id   AF-A0AAD5QYR6-F1
#
_cell.length_a   1.000
_cell.length_b   1.000
_cell.length_c   1.000
_cell.angle_alpha   90.00
_cell.angle_beta   90.00
_cell.angle_gamma   90.00
#
_symmetry.space_group_name_H-M   'P 1'
#
loop_
_entity.id
_entity.type
_entity.pdbx_description
1 polymer ?
#
loop_
_entity_poly.entity_id
_entity_poly.type
_entity_poly.pdbx_seq_one_letter_code
_entity_poly.pdbx_strand_id
1 'polypeptide(L)'
;MESCSNSQATEATEVVVLEEDDLSGRITDDLASFLVKYATGYPKVANFLFWHLKVEAEATRKTDEALSMVYERLLHRLLHTLHRGTPEMKHQAESLRMQRQFVEDLKALMNEAKSKHNRRDLRQSALCTLLANARHMKELRGLHLPLDPSVRLASVMPDSAVLFNSAMMPVKLTFRTITGTDANKEYTLIFKQGDDLRQDQLVIQMFRLMDSLFKKDQLDLKLTPYAVLSTGVNEGFVQFVKARPLREIINTYKRYNTDSIKEAMKEARPDANGPMGIEADVVDNYVRSLAGYCVMCYVLGVGDRHLDNLLLCESGRLFHVDLDLYLDAIRNHYLHQ
;
A
#
# COMPACT_ATOMS: atom_id res chain seq x y z
N MET A 1 -25.04 16.00 69.82
CA MET A 1 -23.90 16.93 69.68
C MET A 1 -22.78 16.16 69.02
N GLU A 2 -22.36 16.65 67.85
CA GLU A 2 -20.96 16.75 67.38
C GLU A 2 -19.97 15.68 67.88
N SER A 3 -19.23 14.94 67.04
CA SER A 3 -18.31 15.47 66.03
C SER A 3 -17.53 14.31 65.37
N CYS A 4 -17.12 14.53 64.11
CA CYS A 4 -15.91 14.12 63.38
C CYS A 4 -14.92 13.12 64.04
N SER A 5 -14.19 12.24 63.33
CA SER A 5 -13.80 12.19 61.91
C SER A 5 -12.88 10.98 61.64
N ASN A 6 -12.92 10.47 60.40
CA ASN A 6 -11.82 9.94 59.53
C ASN A 6 -10.86 8.85 60.07
N SER A 7 -10.43 7.83 59.31
CA SER A 7 -10.22 7.73 57.86
C SER A 7 -10.06 6.27 57.42
N GLN A 8 -10.75 5.85 56.36
CA GLN A 8 -10.24 4.83 55.44
C GLN A 8 -10.45 5.35 54.02
N ALA A 9 -9.33 5.63 53.35
CA ALA A 9 -9.28 5.98 51.95
C ALA A 9 -9.66 4.76 51.12
N THR A 10 -10.70 4.89 50.30
CA THR A 10 -10.98 3.99 49.19
C THR A 10 -10.71 4.75 47.90
N GLU A 11 -9.90 4.10 47.09
CA GLU A 11 -9.42 4.47 45.77
C GLU A 11 -10.61 4.66 44.83
N ALA A 12 -10.94 5.91 44.52
CA ALA A 12 -11.97 6.24 43.55
C ALA A 12 -11.40 6.02 42.15
N THR A 13 -11.89 4.99 41.48
CA THR A 13 -11.76 4.79 40.04
C THR A 13 -12.38 6.00 39.35
N GLU A 14 -11.55 6.84 38.75
CA GLU A 14 -11.99 7.98 37.94
C GLU A 14 -12.56 7.43 36.63
N VAL A 15 -13.85 7.08 36.69
CA VAL A 15 -14.69 6.91 35.51
C VAL A 15 -14.78 8.29 34.88
N VAL A 16 -13.99 8.52 33.83
CA VAL A 16 -14.16 9.69 32.97
C VAL A 16 -15.57 9.60 32.39
N VAL A 17 -16.45 10.41 32.98
CA VAL A 17 -17.82 10.60 32.51
C VAL A 17 -17.71 11.13 31.08
N LEU A 18 -18.12 10.28 30.14
CA LEU A 18 -18.28 10.61 28.74
C LEU A 18 -19.23 11.80 28.65
N GLU A 19 -18.74 12.95 28.18
CA GLU A 19 -19.64 14.00 27.73
C GLU A 19 -20.39 13.47 26.50
N GLU A 20 -21.67 13.14 26.71
CA GLU A 20 -22.65 12.75 25.69
C GLU A 20 -22.95 13.86 24.66
N ASP A 21 -22.28 15.01 24.73
CA ASP A 21 -22.68 16.23 24.01
C ASP A 21 -22.25 16.30 22.54
N ASP A 22 -21.31 15.47 22.07
CA ASP A 22 -20.84 15.49 20.66
C ASP A 22 -21.50 14.42 19.76
N LEU A 23 -22.47 13.67 20.30
CA LEU A 23 -23.37 12.79 19.53
C LEU A 23 -24.72 13.46 19.24
N SER A 24 -24.94 14.69 19.71
CA SER A 24 -26.10 15.49 19.39
C SER A 24 -25.96 16.02 17.95
N GLY A 25 -26.94 15.75 17.10
CA GLY A 25 -26.91 15.98 15.64
C GLY A 25 -26.87 17.45 15.20
N ARG A 26 -25.91 18.26 15.65
CA ARG A 26 -25.46 19.42 14.90
C ARG A 26 -24.57 18.93 13.77
N ILE A 27 -25.10 18.96 12.55
CA ILE A 27 -24.27 18.90 11.35
C ILE A 27 -23.37 20.14 11.40
N THR A 28 -22.17 20.01 11.93
CA THR A 28 -21.13 21.02 11.78
C THR A 28 -20.69 20.94 10.31
N ASP A 29 -20.71 22.06 9.59
CA ASP A 29 -20.17 22.18 8.22
C ASP A 29 -18.62 22.16 8.22
N ASP A 30 -18.02 21.36 9.10
CA ASP A 30 -16.58 21.19 9.17
C ASP A 30 -16.09 20.12 8.19
N LEU A 31 -14.79 20.13 7.93
CA LEU A 31 -14.15 19.21 7.00
C LEU A 31 -14.32 17.74 7.44
N ALA A 32 -14.33 17.45 8.74
CA ALA A 32 -14.47 16.09 9.25
C ALA A 32 -15.87 15.52 8.96
N SER A 33 -16.91 16.32 9.18
CA SER A 33 -18.30 16.03 8.83
C SER A 33 -18.46 15.80 7.33
N PHE A 34 -17.85 16.66 6.51
CA PHE A 34 -17.84 16.51 5.06
C PHE A 34 -17.19 15.20 4.63
N LEU A 35 -15.98 14.90 5.12
CA LEU A 35 -15.25 13.68 4.76
C LEU A 35 -16.02 12.41 5.13
N VAL A 36 -16.59 12.36 6.34
CA VAL A 36 -17.40 11.21 6.78
C VAL A 36 -18.64 11.08 5.89
N LYS A 37 -19.41 12.15 5.70
CA LYS A 37 -20.63 12.13 4.88
C LYS A 37 -20.32 11.71 3.44
N TYR A 38 -19.26 12.25 2.85
CA TYR A 38 -18.84 11.90 1.50
C TYR A 38 -18.43 10.42 1.42
N ALA A 39 -17.65 9.91 2.38
CA ALA A 39 -17.25 8.52 2.43
C ALA A 39 -18.45 7.55 2.46
N THR A 40 -19.55 7.89 3.14
CA THR A 40 -20.74 7.00 3.20
C THR A 40 -21.36 6.71 1.83
N GLY A 41 -21.29 7.66 0.89
CA GLY A 41 -21.84 7.52 -0.46
C GLY A 41 -20.88 6.85 -1.45
N TYR A 42 -19.59 6.76 -1.12
CA TYR A 42 -18.55 6.32 -2.04
C TYR A 42 -17.65 5.24 -1.39
N PRO A 43 -17.90 3.94 -1.64
CA PRO A 43 -17.17 2.83 -1.00
C PRO A 43 -15.65 2.92 -1.15
N LYS A 44 -15.15 3.37 -2.32
CA LYS A 44 -13.72 3.55 -2.55
C LYS A 44 -13.12 4.61 -1.62
N VAL A 45 -13.86 5.70 -1.38
CA VAL A 45 -13.43 6.77 -0.48
C VAL A 45 -13.46 6.28 0.97
N ALA A 46 -14.51 5.58 1.38
CA ALA A 46 -14.58 4.97 2.71
C ALA A 46 -13.41 4.02 2.98
N ASN A 47 -13.03 3.19 2.00
CA ASN A 47 -11.88 2.29 2.08
C ASN A 47 -10.58 3.06 2.37
N PHE A 48 -10.22 4.03 1.54
CA PHE A 48 -8.96 4.76 1.73
C PHE A 48 -8.99 5.63 2.98
N LEU A 49 -10.11 6.30 3.28
CA LEU A 49 -10.25 7.09 4.49
C LEU A 49 -10.08 6.24 5.75
N PHE A 50 -10.68 5.04 5.81
CA PHE A 50 -10.50 4.11 6.91
C PHE A 50 -9.03 3.75 7.14
N TRP A 51 -8.33 3.33 6.08
CA TRP A 51 -6.93 2.91 6.19
C TRP A 51 -6.01 4.07 6.56
N HIS A 52 -6.21 5.26 5.98
CA HIS A 52 -5.40 6.44 6.31
C HIS A 52 -5.62 6.88 7.77
N LEU A 53 -6.87 6.96 8.23
CA LEU A 53 -7.14 7.33 9.64
C LEU A 53 -6.57 6.30 10.62
N LYS A 54 -6.71 4.99 10.34
CA LYS A 54 -6.14 3.93 11.17
C LYS A 54 -4.62 4.10 11.30
N VAL A 55 -3.94 4.26 10.16
CA VAL A 55 -2.48 4.33 10.11
C VAL A 55 -1.97 5.60 10.80
N GLU A 56 -2.57 6.75 10.52
CA GLU A 56 -2.13 8.02 11.11
C GLU A 56 -2.40 8.09 12.61
N ALA A 57 -3.52 7.55 13.09
CA ALA A 57 -3.75 7.36 14.52
C ALA A 57 -2.64 6.50 15.16
N GLU A 58 -2.29 5.37 14.56
CA GLU A 58 -1.26 4.48 15.09
C GLU A 58 0.14 5.13 15.07
N ALA A 59 0.46 5.85 14.00
CA ALA A 59 1.77 6.47 13.81
C ALA A 59 2.01 7.67 14.72
N THR A 60 0.99 8.49 14.95
CA THR A 60 1.12 9.73 15.75
C THR A 60 0.98 9.47 17.25
N ARG A 61 0.47 8.30 17.67
CA ARG A 61 0.23 7.94 19.07
C ARG A 61 1.35 8.26 20.04
N LYS A 62 2.62 8.08 19.62
CA LYS A 62 3.79 8.32 20.49
C LYS A 62 4.41 9.71 20.32
N THR A 63 4.15 10.39 19.22
CA THR A 63 4.81 11.66 18.86
C THR A 63 3.90 12.87 19.05
N ASP A 64 2.60 12.70 18.87
CA ASP A 64 1.56 13.73 19.00
C ASP A 64 0.23 13.06 19.39
N GLU A 65 0.02 12.86 20.70
CA GLU A 65 -1.16 12.19 21.23
C GLU A 65 -2.45 12.95 20.92
N ALA A 66 -2.42 14.29 20.94
CA ALA A 66 -3.57 15.12 20.62
C ALA A 66 -4.02 14.90 19.16
N LEU A 67 -3.08 14.88 18.22
CA LEU A 67 -3.36 14.57 16.82
C LEU A 67 -3.82 13.12 16.62
N SER A 68 -3.21 12.16 17.32
CA SER A 68 -3.65 10.75 17.33
C SER A 68 -5.12 10.64 17.73
N MET A 69 -5.53 11.32 18.81
CA MET A 69 -6.92 11.33 19.25
C MET A 69 -7.87 11.95 18.22
N VAL A 70 -7.44 12.96 17.46
CA VAL A 70 -8.24 13.53 16.36
C VAL A 70 -8.51 12.46 15.29
N TYR A 71 -7.49 11.72 14.87
CA TYR A 71 -7.65 10.64 13.89
C TYR A 71 -8.52 9.49 14.42
N GLU A 72 -8.34 9.09 15.68
CA GLU A 72 -9.15 8.05 16.32
C GLU A 72 -10.62 8.46 16.44
N ARG A 73 -10.92 9.71 16.84
CA ARG A 73 -12.29 10.23 16.88
C ARG A 73 -12.94 10.23 15.49
N LEU A 74 -12.21 10.66 14.46
CA LEU A 74 -12.72 10.68 13.09
C LEU A 74 -12.96 9.26 12.55
N LEU A 75 -12.07 8.31 12.85
CA LEU A 75 -12.23 6.90 12.52
C LEU A 75 -13.46 6.30 13.20
N HIS A 76 -13.64 6.56 14.49
CA HIS A 76 -14.81 6.12 15.25
C HIS A 76 -16.10 6.70 14.66
N ARG A 77 -16.10 7.99 14.32
CA ARG A 77 -17.24 8.67 13.68
C ARG A 77 -17.59 8.06 12.32
N LEU A 78 -16.60 7.76 11.48
CA LEU A 78 -16.79 7.07 10.20
C LEU A 78 -17.46 5.71 10.40
N LEU A 79 -16.88 4.86 11.27
CA LEU A 79 -17.39 3.53 11.52
C LEU A 79 -18.79 3.58 12.15
N HIS A 80 -19.02 4.40 13.17
CA HIS A 80 -20.33 4.56 13.81
C HIS A 80 -21.40 4.97 12.79
N THR A 81 -21.09 5.92 11.92
CA THR A 81 -22.00 6.38 10.86
C THR A 81 -22.33 5.24 9.89
N LEU A 82 -21.33 4.47 9.44
CA LEU A 82 -21.55 3.33 8.54
C LEU A 82 -22.40 2.23 9.20
N HIS A 83 -22.14 1.88 10.46
CA HIS A 83 -22.87 0.83 11.18
C HIS A 83 -24.34 1.18 11.46
N ARG A 84 -24.66 2.47 11.63
CA ARG A 84 -26.04 2.94 11.91
C ARG A 84 -26.79 3.43 10.68
N GLY A 85 -26.13 3.48 9.53
CA GLY A 85 -26.71 3.95 8.28
C GLY A 85 -27.56 2.92 7.54
N THR A 86 -27.65 3.09 6.22
CA THR A 86 -28.42 2.23 5.32
C THR A 86 -27.84 0.80 5.26
N PRO A 87 -28.57 -0.19 4.71
CA PRO A 87 -28.04 -1.55 4.50
C PRO A 87 -26.71 -1.56 3.74
N GLU A 88 -26.55 -0.69 2.74
CA GLU A 88 -25.33 -0.55 1.94
C GLU A 88 -24.16 -0.05 2.80
N MET A 89 -24.41 0.93 3.67
CA MET A 89 -23.40 1.45 4.60
C MET A 89 -22.97 0.40 5.62
N LYS A 90 -23.92 -0.41 6.13
CA LYS A 90 -23.61 -1.54 7.01
C LYS A 90 -22.77 -2.59 6.31
N HIS A 91 -23.05 -2.87 5.03
CA HIS A 91 -22.22 -3.76 4.22
C HIS A 91 -20.80 -3.21 4.02
N GLN A 92 -20.66 -1.89 3.80
CA GLN A 92 -19.34 -1.25 3.74
C GLN A 92 -18.58 -1.39 5.07
N ALA A 93 -19.23 -1.14 6.22
CA ALA A 93 -18.61 -1.33 7.53
C ALA A 93 -18.11 -2.78 7.73
N GLU A 94 -18.93 -3.76 7.38
CA GLU A 94 -18.56 -5.17 7.45
C GLU A 94 -17.40 -5.51 6.50
N SER A 95 -17.38 -4.93 5.29
CA SER A 95 -16.24 -5.06 4.37
C SER A 95 -14.94 -4.53 4.98
N LEU A 96 -14.95 -3.35 5.61
CA LEU A 96 -13.77 -2.79 6.28
C LEU A 96 -13.30 -3.66 7.45
N ARG A 97 -14.24 -4.23 8.21
CA ARG A 97 -13.94 -5.17 9.31
C ARG A 97 -13.25 -6.43 8.79
N MET A 98 -13.78 -7.04 7.72
CA MET A 98 -13.19 -8.22 7.09
C MET A 98 -11.81 -7.92 6.51
N GLN A 99 -11.63 -6.77 5.86
CA GLN A 99 -10.34 -6.31 5.37
C GLN A 99 -9.29 -6.19 6.48
N ARG A 100 -9.66 -5.57 7.62
CA ARG A 100 -8.77 -5.46 8.78
C ARG A 100 -8.36 -6.83 9.29
N GLN A 101 -9.31 -7.74 9.47
CA GLN A 101 -9.03 -9.10 9.94
C GLN A 101 -8.08 -9.84 8.97
N PHE A 102 -8.32 -9.73 7.66
CA PHE A 102 -7.46 -10.32 6.64
C PHE A 102 -6.00 -9.85 6.73
N VAL A 103 -5.78 -8.55 6.97
CA VAL A 103 -4.41 -8.02 7.15
C VAL A 103 -3.76 -8.58 8.42
N GLU A 104 -4.48 -8.66 9.53
CA GLU A 104 -3.95 -9.24 10.78
C GLU A 104 -3.66 -10.74 10.64
N ASP A 105 -4.53 -11.50 9.97
CA ASP A 105 -4.32 -12.92 9.69
C ASP A 105 -3.06 -13.12 8.82
N LEU A 106 -2.90 -12.31 7.77
CA LEU A 106 -1.72 -12.37 6.90
C LEU A 106 -0.43 -12.07 7.68
N LYS A 107 -0.44 -11.07 8.55
CA LYS A 107 0.70 -10.75 9.43
C LYS A 107 1.02 -11.90 10.38
N ALA A 108 0.02 -12.50 10.99
CA ALA A 108 0.20 -13.63 11.91
C ALA A 108 0.87 -14.81 11.20
N LEU A 109 0.38 -15.19 10.01
CA LEU A 109 0.97 -16.27 9.20
C LEU A 109 2.41 -15.97 8.79
N MET A 110 2.71 -14.72 8.42
CA MET A 110 4.07 -14.31 8.08
C MET A 110 5.02 -14.32 9.27
N ASN A 111 4.58 -13.83 10.43
CA ASN A 111 5.36 -13.86 11.67
C ASN A 111 5.64 -15.31 12.11
N GLU A 112 4.67 -16.19 11.97
CA GLU A 112 4.83 -17.62 12.25
C GLU A 112 5.83 -18.28 11.27
N ALA A 113 5.78 -17.95 9.98
CA ALA A 113 6.77 -18.43 9.02
C ALA A 113 8.19 -17.91 9.34
N LYS A 114 8.30 -16.63 9.72
CA LYS A 114 9.56 -15.97 10.08
C LYS A 114 10.19 -16.54 11.35
N SER A 115 9.38 -16.94 12.35
CA SER A 115 9.86 -17.46 13.63
C SER A 115 10.34 -18.91 13.56
N LYS A 116 9.76 -19.73 12.67
CA LYS A 116 10.13 -21.16 12.52
C LYS A 116 11.51 -21.39 11.92
N HIS A 117 11.98 -20.49 11.06
CA HIS A 117 13.22 -20.69 10.31
C HIS A 117 13.98 -19.38 10.09
N ASN A 118 15.30 -19.46 9.96
CA ASN A 118 16.15 -18.30 9.63
C ASN A 118 16.43 -18.16 8.12
N ARG A 119 16.40 -19.28 7.38
CA ARG A 119 16.67 -19.28 5.94
C ARG A 119 15.42 -18.90 5.14
N ARG A 120 15.61 -18.07 4.10
CA ARG A 120 14.53 -17.52 3.26
C ARG A 120 13.73 -18.60 2.51
N ASP A 121 14.38 -19.61 1.97
CA ASP A 121 13.74 -20.72 1.28
C ASP A 121 12.85 -21.56 2.21
N LEU A 122 13.32 -21.83 3.44
CA LEU A 122 12.53 -22.53 4.46
C LEU A 122 11.35 -21.68 4.94
N ARG A 123 11.55 -20.36 5.13
CA ARG A 123 10.46 -19.42 5.45
C ARG A 123 9.39 -19.39 4.38
N GLN A 124 9.78 -19.40 3.10
CA GLN A 124 8.84 -19.45 1.98
C GLN A 124 8.04 -20.75 1.99
N SER A 125 8.68 -21.90 2.11
CA SER A 125 8.01 -23.20 2.17
C SER A 125 7.05 -23.30 3.37
N ALA A 126 7.47 -22.81 4.54
CA ALA A 126 6.61 -22.71 5.72
C ALA A 126 5.40 -21.81 5.47
N LEU A 127 5.58 -20.65 4.84
CA LEU A 127 4.49 -19.74 4.51
C LEU A 127 3.49 -20.37 3.53
N CYS A 128 3.95 -21.04 2.47
CA CYS A 128 3.07 -21.77 1.54
C CYS A 128 2.23 -22.81 2.30
N THR A 129 2.84 -23.56 3.21
CA THR A 129 2.16 -24.57 4.03
C THR A 129 1.12 -23.93 4.96
N LEU A 130 1.46 -22.83 5.61
CA LEU A 130 0.54 -22.10 6.49
C LEU A 130 -0.66 -21.53 5.73
N LEU A 131 -0.42 -20.91 4.57
CA LEU A 131 -1.49 -20.43 3.69
C LEU A 131 -2.38 -21.56 3.18
N ALA A 132 -1.81 -22.73 2.86
CA ALA A 132 -2.57 -23.90 2.41
C ALA A 132 -3.48 -24.45 3.51
N ASN A 133 -3.09 -24.33 4.78
CA ASN A 133 -3.86 -24.81 5.93
C ASN A 133 -4.86 -23.76 6.47
N ALA A 134 -4.62 -22.47 6.21
CA ALA A 134 -5.49 -21.38 6.63
C ALA A 134 -6.78 -21.32 5.78
N ARG A 135 -7.86 -21.96 6.26
CA ARG A 135 -9.17 -21.96 5.57
C ARG A 135 -9.68 -20.55 5.26
N HIS A 136 -9.54 -19.61 6.21
CA HIS A 136 -9.95 -18.22 6.06
C HIS A 136 -9.20 -17.46 4.94
N MET A 137 -7.98 -17.89 4.58
CA MET A 137 -7.23 -17.32 3.46
C MET A 137 -7.63 -17.94 2.10
N LYS A 138 -8.12 -19.18 2.11
CA LYS A 138 -8.59 -19.87 0.89
C LYS A 138 -10.04 -19.54 0.55
N GLU A 139 -10.83 -19.09 1.52
CA GLU A 139 -12.23 -18.71 1.34
C GLU A 139 -12.42 -17.24 1.73
N LEU A 140 -11.97 -16.33 0.87
CA LEU A 140 -12.06 -14.88 1.11
C LEU A 140 -13.45 -14.30 0.82
N ARG A 141 -14.38 -15.11 0.31
CA ARG A 141 -15.82 -14.79 0.14
C ARG A 141 -16.10 -13.45 -0.57
N GLY A 142 -15.23 -13.06 -1.50
CA GLY A 142 -15.35 -11.81 -2.24
C GLY A 142 -14.94 -10.58 -1.45
N LEU A 143 -14.03 -10.72 -0.49
CA LEU A 143 -13.39 -9.64 0.25
C LEU A 143 -12.84 -8.58 -0.72
N HIS A 144 -13.20 -7.32 -0.50
CA HIS A 144 -12.65 -6.21 -1.25
C HIS A 144 -11.19 -6.00 -0.86
N LEU A 145 -10.27 -6.00 -1.82
CA LEU A 145 -8.85 -5.79 -1.56
C LEU A 145 -8.61 -4.36 -1.01
N PRO A 146 -7.90 -4.18 0.13
CA PRO A 146 -7.59 -2.85 0.65
C PRO A 146 -6.92 -1.91 -0.37
N LEU A 147 -5.92 -2.44 -1.08
CA LEU A 147 -5.13 -1.72 -2.09
C LEU A 147 -5.96 -1.22 -3.28
N ASP A 148 -6.95 -2.01 -3.69
CA ASP A 148 -7.91 -1.65 -4.75
C ASP A 148 -9.29 -2.23 -4.40
N PRO A 149 -10.18 -1.42 -3.80
CA PRO A 149 -11.50 -1.89 -3.37
C PRO A 149 -12.43 -2.27 -4.53
N SER A 150 -12.05 -2.06 -5.79
CA SER A 150 -12.79 -2.62 -6.93
C SER A 150 -12.50 -4.10 -7.19
N VAL A 151 -11.39 -4.62 -6.65
CA VAL A 151 -11.00 -6.02 -6.77
C VAL A 151 -11.59 -6.83 -5.62
N ARG A 152 -12.31 -7.90 -5.95
CA ARG A 152 -12.89 -8.84 -4.98
C ARG A 152 -12.10 -10.13 -4.98
N LEU A 153 -11.61 -10.56 -3.82
CA LEU A 153 -10.77 -11.74 -3.66
C LEU A 153 -11.61 -12.98 -3.38
N ALA A 154 -11.36 -14.06 -4.12
CA ALA A 154 -11.95 -15.38 -3.89
C ALA A 154 -11.10 -16.21 -2.94
N SER A 155 -9.79 -16.30 -3.21
CA SER A 155 -8.85 -17.16 -2.47
C SER A 155 -7.41 -16.71 -2.68
N VAL A 156 -6.55 -16.85 -1.66
CA VAL A 156 -5.09 -16.83 -1.86
C VAL A 156 -4.66 -18.07 -2.66
N MET A 157 -3.58 -17.96 -3.43
CA MET A 157 -2.91 -19.09 -4.07
C MET A 157 -1.63 -19.42 -3.26
N PRO A 158 -1.65 -20.45 -2.38
CA PRO A 158 -0.56 -20.71 -1.44
C PRO A 158 0.80 -20.88 -2.12
N ASP A 159 0.86 -21.65 -3.22
CA ASP A 159 2.10 -21.97 -3.92
C ASP A 159 2.68 -20.78 -4.70
N SER A 160 1.92 -19.70 -4.87
CA SER A 160 2.37 -18.48 -5.53
C SER A 160 3.22 -17.57 -4.64
N ALA A 161 3.27 -17.86 -3.32
CA ALA A 161 3.98 -17.04 -2.35
C ALA A 161 5.50 -17.10 -2.58
N VAL A 162 6.10 -15.95 -2.87
CA VAL A 162 7.55 -15.83 -3.07
C VAL A 162 8.12 -14.74 -2.17
N LEU A 163 9.13 -15.09 -1.38
CA LEU A 163 9.87 -14.12 -0.58
C LEU A 163 10.99 -13.49 -1.41
N PHE A 164 11.01 -12.16 -1.49
CA PHE A 164 12.08 -11.45 -2.16
C PHE A 164 13.39 -11.56 -1.39
N ASN A 165 14.50 -11.47 -2.12
CA ASN A 165 15.85 -11.48 -1.56
C ASN A 165 16.26 -10.08 -1.06
N SER A 166 15.53 -9.55 -0.08
CA SER A 166 15.77 -8.25 0.57
C SER A 166 15.77 -8.40 2.09
N ALA A 167 16.30 -7.40 2.80
CA ALA A 167 16.48 -7.41 4.26
C ALA A 167 15.17 -7.70 5.02
N MET A 168 14.08 -7.05 4.63
CA MET A 168 12.74 -7.25 5.25
C MET A 168 11.95 -8.41 4.63
N MET A 169 12.49 -9.06 3.59
CA MET A 169 11.88 -10.18 2.84
C MET A 169 10.38 -9.97 2.56
N PRO A 170 10.00 -8.94 1.79
CA PRO A 170 8.61 -8.77 1.43
C PRO A 170 8.10 -9.97 0.64
N VAL A 171 6.78 -10.21 0.68
CA VAL A 171 6.17 -11.39 0.06
C VAL A 171 5.36 -10.99 -1.17
N LYS A 172 5.64 -11.63 -2.32
CA LYS A 172 4.75 -11.62 -3.48
C LYS A 172 3.64 -12.64 -3.25
N LEU A 173 2.39 -12.24 -3.34
CA LEU A 173 1.20 -13.09 -3.20
C LEU A 173 0.30 -12.94 -4.42
N THR A 174 -0.28 -14.05 -4.88
CA THR A 174 -1.29 -14.06 -5.93
C THR A 174 -2.62 -14.55 -5.38
N PHE A 175 -3.70 -13.90 -5.80
CA PHE A 175 -5.07 -14.20 -5.40
C PHE A 175 -5.92 -14.48 -6.63
N ARG A 176 -6.84 -15.43 -6.51
CA ARG A 176 -7.94 -15.56 -7.46
C ARG A 176 -8.98 -14.50 -7.14
N THR A 177 -9.52 -13.86 -8.17
CA THR A 177 -10.50 -12.77 -8.05
C THR A 177 -11.89 -13.17 -8.55
N ILE A 178 -12.91 -12.47 -8.06
CA ILE A 178 -14.30 -12.62 -8.50
C ILE A 178 -14.59 -11.49 -9.48
N THR A 179 -14.34 -11.70 -10.77
CA THR A 179 -14.68 -10.73 -11.83
C THR A 179 -15.80 -11.24 -12.72
N GLY A 180 -17.02 -10.72 -12.56
CA GLY A 180 -18.14 -11.00 -13.48
C GLY A 180 -18.30 -12.50 -13.81
N THR A 181 -18.39 -12.83 -15.09
CA THR A 181 -18.51 -14.21 -15.61
C THR A 181 -17.22 -15.04 -15.50
N ASP A 182 -16.05 -14.42 -15.30
CA ASP A 182 -14.76 -15.08 -15.21
C ASP A 182 -14.23 -15.05 -13.77
N ALA A 183 -14.59 -16.06 -12.99
CA ALA A 183 -14.15 -16.24 -11.60
C ALA A 183 -12.67 -16.64 -11.43
N ASN A 184 -11.84 -16.51 -12.47
CA ASN A 184 -10.48 -17.07 -12.52
C ASN A 184 -9.37 -16.05 -12.85
N LYS A 185 -9.64 -14.75 -12.86
CA LYS A 185 -8.56 -13.77 -13.00
C LYS A 185 -7.67 -13.74 -11.76
N GLU A 186 -6.37 -13.62 -11.98
CA GLU A 186 -5.37 -13.51 -10.92
C GLU A 186 -5.03 -12.05 -10.63
N TYR A 187 -4.81 -11.74 -9.35
CA TYR A 187 -4.27 -10.46 -8.91
C TYR A 187 -3.04 -10.71 -8.04
N THR A 188 -1.90 -10.18 -8.47
CA THR A 188 -0.64 -10.28 -7.74
C THR A 188 -0.31 -8.96 -7.07
N LEU A 189 0.14 -9.05 -5.82
CA LEU A 189 0.64 -7.92 -5.05
C LEU A 189 1.86 -8.31 -4.24
N ILE A 190 2.52 -7.31 -3.67
CA ILE A 190 3.58 -7.45 -2.68
C ILE A 190 3.02 -6.96 -1.35
N PHE A 191 3.19 -7.76 -0.30
CA PHE A 191 2.96 -7.30 1.07
C PHE A 191 4.32 -7.11 1.75
N LYS A 192 4.56 -5.88 2.22
CA LYS A 192 5.78 -5.49 2.93
C LYS A 192 5.47 -5.42 4.41
N GLN A 193 6.37 -5.97 5.23
CA GLN A 193 6.30 -5.94 6.67
C GLN A 193 7.69 -5.63 7.22
N GLY A 194 7.81 -4.53 7.95
CA GLY A 194 9.05 -3.92 8.40
C GLY A 194 9.34 -2.55 7.78
N ASP A 195 8.57 -2.14 6.77
CA ASP A 195 8.77 -0.90 6.01
C ASP A 195 7.61 0.08 6.26
N ASP A 196 7.92 1.36 6.45
CA ASP A 196 6.92 2.44 6.51
C ASP A 196 6.58 2.96 5.10
N LEU A 197 5.47 2.47 4.55
CA LEU A 197 5.05 2.79 3.17
C LEU A 197 4.35 4.14 3.03
N ARG A 198 4.24 4.95 4.09
CA ARG A 198 3.57 6.26 3.99
C ARG A 198 4.33 7.21 3.07
N GLN A 199 5.66 7.16 3.09
CA GLN A 199 6.50 7.95 2.19
C GLN A 199 6.32 7.52 0.73
N ASP A 200 6.46 6.22 0.42
CA ASP A 200 6.17 5.69 -0.92
C ASP A 200 4.77 6.09 -1.40
N GLN A 201 3.77 5.99 -0.53
CA GLN A 201 2.39 6.33 -0.85
C GLN A 201 2.26 7.81 -1.25
N LEU A 202 2.91 8.73 -0.54
CA LEU A 202 2.92 10.15 -0.87
C LEU A 202 3.60 10.40 -2.22
N VAL A 203 4.77 9.81 -2.46
CA VAL A 203 5.50 9.99 -3.74
C VAL A 203 4.67 9.46 -4.92
N ILE A 204 4.07 8.28 -4.77
CA ILE A 204 3.18 7.72 -5.81
C ILE A 204 1.95 8.62 -6.06
N GLN A 205 1.37 9.22 -5.02
CA GLN A 205 0.28 10.17 -5.20
C GLN A 205 0.72 11.40 -6.01
N MET A 206 1.90 11.95 -5.70
CA MET A 206 2.49 13.05 -6.48
C MET A 206 2.76 12.63 -7.92
N PHE A 207 3.25 11.40 -8.15
CA PHE A 207 3.44 10.87 -9.49
C PHE A 207 2.13 10.76 -10.29
N ARG A 208 1.04 10.33 -9.66
CA ARG A 208 -0.30 10.29 -10.31
C ARG A 208 -0.81 11.68 -10.66
N LEU A 209 -0.59 12.66 -9.77
CA LEU A 209 -0.96 14.04 -10.04
C LEU A 209 -0.18 14.59 -11.24
N MET A 210 1.14 14.42 -11.24
CA MET A 210 2.01 14.84 -12.35
C MET A 210 1.63 14.16 -13.67
N ASP A 211 1.39 12.84 -13.65
CA ASP A 211 0.91 12.09 -14.83
C ASP A 211 -0.40 12.65 -15.40
N SER A 212 -1.36 12.99 -14.52
CA SER A 212 -2.62 13.63 -14.91
C SER A 212 -2.41 15.01 -15.54
N LEU A 213 -1.51 15.82 -14.97
CA LEU A 213 -1.16 17.15 -15.49
C LEU A 213 -0.49 17.05 -16.87
N PHE A 214 0.51 16.17 -17.03
CA PHE A 214 1.17 15.97 -18.32
C PHE A 214 0.19 15.49 -19.39
N LYS A 215 -0.70 14.54 -19.07
CA LYS A 215 -1.72 14.06 -20.01
C LYS A 215 -2.74 15.13 -20.40
N LYS A 216 -3.08 16.04 -19.48
CA LYS A 216 -3.94 17.20 -19.78
C LYS A 216 -3.31 18.10 -20.85
N ASP A 217 -1.98 18.22 -20.83
CA ASP A 217 -1.20 18.96 -21.82
C ASP A 217 -0.76 18.07 -23.01
N GLN A 218 -1.44 16.94 -23.23
CA GLN A 218 -1.21 15.99 -24.33
C GLN A 218 0.18 15.32 -24.32
N LEU A 219 0.85 15.34 -23.18
CA LEU A 219 2.14 14.71 -22.97
C LEU A 219 1.96 13.39 -22.20
N ASP A 220 1.68 12.30 -22.91
CA ASP A 220 1.67 10.96 -22.31
C ASP A 220 3.11 10.44 -22.17
N LEU A 221 3.67 10.55 -20.96
CA LEU A 221 5.03 10.07 -20.63
C LEU A 221 5.07 8.57 -20.30
N LYS A 222 3.97 7.82 -20.51
CA LYS A 222 3.94 6.36 -20.31
C LYS A 222 4.37 5.92 -18.90
N LEU A 223 4.08 6.76 -17.91
CA LEU A 223 4.40 6.52 -16.50
C LEU A 223 3.66 5.29 -15.97
N THR A 224 4.21 4.68 -14.92
CA THR A 224 3.63 3.50 -14.26
C THR A 224 3.48 3.74 -12.75
N PRO A 225 2.55 4.63 -12.33
CA PRO A 225 2.30 4.89 -10.92
C PRO A 225 1.52 3.74 -10.27
N TYR A 226 2.25 2.70 -9.84
CA TYR A 226 1.71 1.52 -9.18
C TYR A 226 0.97 1.86 -7.89
N ALA A 227 0.05 1.01 -7.44
CA ALA A 227 -0.66 1.23 -6.18
C ALA A 227 0.19 0.91 -4.96
N VAL A 228 0.11 1.77 -3.95
CA VAL A 228 0.68 1.58 -2.62
C VAL A 228 -0.39 1.94 -1.61
N LEU A 229 -0.54 1.12 -0.57
CA LEU A 229 -1.39 1.41 0.58
C LEU A 229 -0.70 0.94 1.86
N SER A 230 -0.39 1.87 2.75
CA SER A 230 -0.04 1.52 4.12
C SER A 230 -1.28 1.01 4.86
N THR A 231 -1.14 -0.13 5.56
CA THR A 231 -2.20 -0.73 6.38
C THR A 231 -1.87 -0.70 7.88
N GLY A 232 -0.63 -0.34 8.22
CA GLY A 232 -0.12 -0.10 9.58
C GLY A 232 1.20 0.67 9.49
N VAL A 233 1.79 1.02 10.63
CA VAL A 233 2.98 1.89 10.68
C VAL A 233 4.18 1.30 9.92
N ASN A 234 4.35 -0.02 9.98
CA ASN A 234 5.49 -0.72 9.36
C ASN A 234 5.02 -1.81 8.37
N GLU A 235 3.87 -1.62 7.73
CA GLU A 235 3.32 -2.62 6.84
C GLU A 235 2.35 -2.06 5.81
N GLY A 236 2.24 -2.75 4.69
CA GLY A 236 1.24 -2.44 3.69
C GLY A 236 1.40 -3.22 2.39
N PHE A 237 0.55 -2.84 1.44
CA PHE A 237 0.48 -3.47 0.13
C PHE A 237 1.09 -2.58 -0.94
N VAL A 238 1.79 -3.21 -1.87
CA VAL A 238 2.32 -2.60 -3.10
C VAL A 238 1.83 -3.45 -4.27
N GLN A 239 1.31 -2.82 -5.31
CA GLN A 239 0.91 -3.52 -6.53
C GLN A 239 2.12 -4.17 -7.18
N PHE A 240 2.00 -5.45 -7.55
CA PHE A 240 3.05 -6.12 -8.30
C PHE A 240 2.97 -5.74 -9.78
N VAL A 241 4.04 -5.19 -10.31
CA VAL A 241 4.20 -4.92 -11.75
C VAL A 241 5.26 -5.88 -12.29
N LYS A 242 4.91 -6.68 -13.30
CA LYS A 242 5.84 -7.62 -13.93
C LYS A 242 6.94 -6.84 -14.66
N ALA A 243 8.15 -6.86 -14.10
CA ALA A 243 9.31 -6.14 -14.60
C ALA A 243 10.61 -6.76 -14.08
N ARG A 244 11.74 -6.36 -14.67
CA ARG A 244 13.08 -6.79 -14.27
C ARG A 244 13.90 -5.59 -13.77
N PRO A 245 14.62 -5.70 -12.63
CA PRO A 245 15.56 -4.66 -12.23
C PRO A 245 16.67 -4.47 -13.25
N LEU A 246 17.11 -3.22 -13.47
CA LEU A 246 18.18 -2.93 -14.43
C LEU A 246 19.50 -3.64 -14.08
N ARG A 247 19.78 -3.85 -12.79
CA ARG A 247 20.94 -4.63 -12.31
C ARG A 247 20.94 -6.05 -12.88
N GLU A 248 19.79 -6.71 -12.87
CA GLU A 248 19.64 -8.06 -13.40
C GLU A 248 19.84 -8.08 -14.91
N ILE A 249 19.24 -7.12 -15.63
CA ILE A 249 19.40 -6.96 -17.08
C ILE A 249 20.88 -6.77 -17.44
N ILE A 250 21.55 -5.81 -16.80
CA ILE A 250 22.96 -5.51 -17.06
C ILE A 250 23.83 -6.75 -16.81
N ASN A 251 23.65 -7.44 -15.68
CA ASN A 251 24.43 -8.65 -15.38
C ASN A 251 24.21 -9.77 -16.41
N THR A 252 23.00 -9.87 -16.97
CA THR A 252 22.66 -10.86 -18.00
C THR A 252 23.46 -10.62 -19.28
N TYR A 253 23.55 -9.36 -19.74
CA TYR A 253 24.15 -9.05 -21.05
C TYR A 253 25.58 -8.49 -21.00
N LYS A 254 26.10 -8.10 -19.82
CA LYS A 254 27.45 -7.52 -19.65
C LYS A 254 28.55 -8.37 -20.29
N ARG A 255 28.41 -9.70 -20.21
CA ARG A 255 29.35 -10.68 -20.80
C ARG A 255 29.46 -10.62 -22.33
N TYR A 256 28.51 -10.00 -23.01
CA TYR A 256 28.47 -9.91 -24.47
C TYR A 256 28.98 -8.57 -25.01
N ASN A 257 29.35 -7.62 -24.13
CA ASN A 257 29.77 -6.26 -24.50
C ASN A 257 28.76 -5.54 -25.43
N THR A 258 27.47 -5.82 -25.23
CA THR A 258 26.35 -5.22 -25.97
C THR A 258 25.59 -4.22 -25.10
N ASP A 259 24.78 -3.38 -25.75
CA ASP A 259 23.80 -2.55 -25.06
C ASP A 259 22.75 -3.44 -24.38
N SER A 260 22.88 -3.57 -23.06
CA SER A 260 22.07 -4.51 -22.26
C SER A 260 20.59 -4.15 -22.26
N ILE A 261 20.24 -2.87 -22.32
CA ILE A 261 18.85 -2.41 -22.29
C ILE A 261 18.20 -2.70 -23.64
N LYS A 262 18.90 -2.37 -24.72
CA LYS A 262 18.45 -2.67 -26.09
C LYS A 262 18.24 -4.18 -26.29
N GLU A 263 19.20 -5.02 -25.87
CA GLU A 263 19.04 -6.48 -26.00
C GLU A 263 17.89 -7.02 -25.14
N ALA A 264 17.66 -6.49 -23.94
CA ALA A 264 16.53 -6.87 -23.11
C ALA A 264 15.17 -6.52 -23.73
N MET A 265 15.04 -5.31 -24.32
CA MET A 265 13.83 -4.91 -25.03
C MET A 265 13.61 -5.73 -26.29
N LYS A 266 14.68 -6.03 -27.03
CA LYS A 266 14.64 -6.88 -28.23
C LYS A 266 14.25 -8.32 -27.90
N GLU A 267 14.76 -8.88 -26.81
CA GLU A 267 14.39 -10.22 -26.33
C GLU A 267 12.91 -10.26 -25.94
N ALA A 268 12.41 -9.23 -25.26
CA ALA A 268 11.02 -9.18 -24.82
C ALA A 268 10.04 -8.97 -25.99
N ARG A 269 10.39 -8.12 -26.96
CA ARG A 269 9.51 -7.65 -28.05
C ARG A 269 10.28 -7.43 -29.36
N PRO A 270 10.71 -8.50 -30.05
CA PRO A 270 11.46 -8.39 -31.29
C PRO A 270 10.57 -7.96 -32.46
N ASP A 271 11.08 -7.08 -33.31
CA ASP A 271 10.46 -6.72 -34.60
C ASP A 271 11.56 -6.42 -35.63
N ALA A 272 11.66 -7.24 -36.67
CA ALA A 272 12.67 -7.08 -37.72
C ALA A 272 12.57 -5.76 -38.48
N ASN A 273 11.37 -5.17 -38.56
CA ASN A 273 11.13 -3.90 -39.23
C ASN A 273 11.16 -2.70 -38.26
N GLY A 274 11.23 -2.99 -36.96
CA GLY A 274 11.23 -1.98 -35.91
C GLY A 274 12.61 -1.37 -35.66
N PRO A 275 12.67 -0.19 -35.02
CA PRO A 275 13.93 0.45 -34.67
C PRO A 275 14.81 -0.48 -33.84
N MET A 276 16.07 -0.66 -34.25
CA MET A 276 17.04 -1.56 -33.60
C MET A 276 16.61 -3.04 -33.55
N GLY A 277 15.61 -3.44 -34.33
CA GLY A 277 15.04 -4.78 -34.29
C GLY A 277 14.01 -5.00 -33.17
N ILE A 278 13.42 -3.91 -32.65
CA ILE A 278 12.51 -3.88 -31.50
C ILE A 278 11.20 -3.23 -31.94
N GLU A 279 10.07 -3.72 -31.42
CA GLU A 279 8.76 -3.09 -31.61
C GLU A 279 8.82 -1.57 -31.29
N ALA A 280 8.33 -0.72 -32.21
CA ALA A 280 8.49 0.73 -32.11
C ALA A 280 7.90 1.32 -30.83
N ASP A 281 6.74 0.84 -30.40
CA ASP A 281 6.04 1.29 -29.18
C ASP A 281 6.85 0.99 -27.91
N VAL A 282 7.67 -0.07 -27.90
CA VAL A 282 8.51 -0.43 -26.76
C VAL A 282 9.65 0.57 -26.59
N VAL A 283 10.28 0.96 -27.70
CA VAL A 283 11.32 1.99 -27.70
C VAL A 283 10.73 3.34 -27.29
N ASP A 284 9.56 3.71 -27.82
CA ASP A 284 8.87 4.95 -27.45
C ASP A 284 8.46 4.97 -25.97
N ASN A 285 7.89 3.87 -25.46
CA ASN A 285 7.56 3.73 -24.04
C ASN A 285 8.79 3.90 -23.14
N TYR A 286 9.94 3.32 -23.51
CA TYR A 286 11.19 3.46 -22.76
C TYR A 286 11.65 4.91 -22.70
N VAL A 287 11.75 5.58 -23.85
CA VAL A 287 12.22 6.98 -23.91
C VAL A 287 11.30 7.91 -23.12
N ARG A 288 9.98 7.75 -23.27
CA ARG A 288 8.98 8.58 -22.59
C ARG A 288 8.98 8.39 -21.08
N SER A 289 8.96 7.13 -20.64
CA SER A 289 8.94 6.81 -19.21
C SER A 289 10.25 7.18 -18.52
N LEU A 290 11.40 6.97 -19.17
CA LEU A 290 12.69 7.44 -18.69
C LEU A 290 12.68 8.97 -18.52
N ALA A 291 12.27 9.72 -19.54
CA ALA A 291 12.20 11.18 -19.46
C ALA A 291 11.29 11.66 -18.33
N GLY A 292 10.11 11.04 -18.17
CA GLY A 292 9.17 11.38 -17.11
C GLY A 292 9.72 11.11 -15.71
N TYR A 293 10.24 9.91 -15.44
CA TYR A 293 10.82 9.59 -14.14
C TYR A 293 12.07 10.43 -13.84
N CYS A 294 12.91 10.77 -14.81
CA CYS A 294 14.05 11.67 -14.62
C CYS A 294 13.59 13.05 -14.10
N VAL A 295 12.61 13.67 -14.74
CA VAL A 295 12.10 14.99 -14.34
C VAL A 295 11.38 14.91 -13.00
N MET A 296 10.50 13.93 -12.81
CA MET A 296 9.69 13.81 -11.59
C MET A 296 10.53 13.49 -10.36
N CYS A 297 11.50 12.59 -10.47
CA CYS A 297 12.41 12.30 -9.36
C CYS A 297 13.31 13.50 -9.02
N TYR A 298 13.74 14.28 -10.02
CA TYR A 298 14.51 15.50 -9.78
C TYR A 298 13.67 16.56 -9.03
N VAL A 299 12.45 16.83 -9.50
CA VAL A 299 11.55 17.82 -8.90
C VAL A 299 11.17 17.46 -7.46
N LEU A 300 10.88 16.19 -7.20
CA LEU A 300 10.46 15.73 -5.86
C LEU A 300 11.65 15.43 -4.93
N GLY A 301 12.88 15.38 -5.45
CA GLY A 301 14.05 14.96 -4.67
C GLY A 301 13.97 13.50 -4.20
N VAL A 302 13.55 12.59 -5.08
CA VAL A 302 13.52 11.15 -4.77
C VAL A 302 14.95 10.61 -4.74
N GLY A 303 15.32 10.00 -3.61
CA GLY A 303 16.68 9.55 -3.32
C GLY A 303 16.99 8.11 -3.65
N ASP A 304 18.22 7.67 -3.38
CA ASP A 304 18.63 6.25 -3.49
C ASP A 304 18.28 5.55 -4.82
N ARG A 305 18.49 6.25 -5.96
CA ARG A 305 18.25 5.70 -7.30
C ARG A 305 19.45 4.86 -7.76
N HIS A 306 19.42 3.56 -7.47
CA HIS A 306 20.39 2.58 -7.96
C HIS A 306 19.73 1.51 -8.83
N LEU A 307 20.53 0.74 -9.58
CA LEU A 307 20.07 -0.21 -10.61
C LEU A 307 19.12 -1.33 -10.14
N ASP A 308 18.93 -1.55 -8.84
CA ASP A 308 17.90 -2.49 -8.34
C ASP A 308 16.52 -1.82 -8.21
N ASN A 309 16.49 -0.50 -8.01
CA ASN A 309 15.26 0.28 -7.81
C ASN A 309 14.70 0.83 -9.13
N LEU A 310 15.40 0.60 -10.25
CA LEU A 310 14.92 0.92 -11.60
C LEU A 310 14.49 -0.37 -12.27
N LEU A 311 13.21 -0.46 -12.64
CA LEU A 311 12.59 -1.65 -13.20
C LEU A 311 12.12 -1.40 -14.63
N LEU A 312 12.38 -2.35 -15.53
CA LEU A 312 11.97 -2.31 -16.92
C LEU A 312 10.91 -3.39 -17.20
N CYS A 313 9.75 -2.97 -17.72
CA CYS A 313 8.70 -3.86 -18.18
C CYS A 313 9.00 -4.43 -19.58
N GLU A 314 8.39 -5.57 -19.91
CA GLU A 314 8.35 -6.12 -21.27
C GLU A 314 7.68 -5.18 -22.30
N SER A 315 6.92 -4.17 -21.83
CA SER A 315 6.34 -3.14 -22.70
C SER A 315 7.27 -1.95 -22.97
N GLY A 316 8.51 -1.97 -22.45
CA GLY A 316 9.47 -0.88 -22.56
C GLY A 316 9.31 0.20 -21.50
N ARG A 317 8.21 0.23 -20.74
CA ARG A 317 8.04 1.18 -19.64
C ARG A 317 9.09 0.95 -18.54
N LEU A 318 9.86 1.99 -18.24
CA LEU A 318 10.75 2.09 -17.08
C LEU A 318 9.98 2.72 -15.92
N PHE A 319 10.17 2.21 -14.71
CA PHE A 319 9.65 2.85 -13.50
C PHE A 319 10.56 2.63 -12.30
N HIS A 320 10.42 3.51 -11.32
CA HIS A 320 11.23 3.48 -10.11
C HIS A 320 10.42 2.89 -8.95
N VAL A 321 11.06 2.10 -8.07
CA VAL A 321 10.47 1.57 -6.83
C VAL A 321 11.26 2.03 -5.60
N ASP A 322 10.79 1.65 -4.41
CA ASP A 322 11.38 1.96 -3.10
C ASP A 322 11.67 3.47 -2.97
N LEU A 323 10.61 4.27 -2.91
CA LEU A 323 10.65 5.72 -3.17
C LEU A 323 10.89 6.55 -1.90
N ASP A 324 12.12 6.53 -1.39
CA ASP A 324 12.51 7.39 -0.27
C ASP A 324 12.73 8.84 -0.72
N LEU A 325 12.22 9.80 0.06
CA LEU A 325 12.42 11.24 -0.19
C LEU A 325 13.68 11.75 0.50
N TYR A 326 14.55 12.45 -0.23
CA TYR A 326 15.71 13.13 0.37
C TYR A 326 15.32 14.31 1.26
N LEU A 327 14.09 14.82 1.18
CA LEU A 327 13.66 16.00 1.93
C LEU A 327 13.74 15.81 3.45
N ASP A 328 13.56 14.59 3.95
CA ASP A 328 13.74 14.27 5.37
C ASP A 328 15.22 14.29 5.79
N ALA A 329 16.14 13.87 4.91
CA ALA A 329 17.58 13.96 5.16
C ALA A 329 18.06 15.42 5.20
N ILE A 330 17.49 16.29 4.36
CA ILE A 330 17.79 17.73 4.38
C ILE A 330 17.24 18.38 5.66
N ARG A 331 16.00 18.06 6.05
CA ARG A 331 15.41 18.57 7.30
C ARG A 331 16.26 18.21 8.52
N ASN A 332 16.75 16.97 8.61
CA ASN A 332 17.64 16.55 9.70
C ASN A 332 19.03 17.21 9.62
N HIS A 333 19.53 17.52 8.44
CA HIS A 333 20.82 18.22 8.28
C HIS A 333 20.75 19.70 8.71
N TYR A 334 19.61 20.36 8.52
CA TYR A 334 19.41 21.77 8.89
C TYR A 334 18.89 21.98 10.32
N LEU A 335 18.29 20.97 10.96
CA LEU A 335 17.87 21.05 12.37
C LEU A 335 19.00 20.72 13.37
N HIS A 336 20.15 20.25 12.87
CA HIS A 336 21.34 19.93 13.66
C HIS A 336 22.56 20.82 13.37
N GLN A 337 22.37 21.93 12.65
CA GLN A 337 23.27 23.09 12.61
C GLN A 337 22.65 24.23 13.40
#